data_AF-A0A7Y2E812-F1
#
_entry.id   AF-A0A7Y2E812-F1
#
_cell.length_a   1.000
_cell.length_b   1.000
_cell.length_c   1.000
_cell.angle_alpha   90.00
_cell.angle_beta   90.00
_cell.angle_gamma   90.00
#
_symmetry.space_group_name_H-M   'P 1'
#
loop_
_entity.id
_entity.type
_entity.pdbx_description
1 polymer ?
#
loop_
_entity_poly.entity_id
_entity_poly.type
_entity_poly.pdbx_seq_one_letter_code
_entity_poly.pdbx_strand_id
1 'polypeptide(L)' 'MNDAVDVCQIHIQADVETVWKTLTKRGEVLPFFFGNVMHTTELKEGAPMHMRSPNGKYTGVVGKILE' A
#
# COMPACT_ATOMS: atom_id res chain seq x y z
N MET A 1 10.33 26.58 -1.10
CA MET A 1 9.02 25.92 -1.26
C MET A 1 8.47 25.78 0.15
N ASN A 2 7.23 26.19 0.39
CA ASN A 2 6.59 25.93 1.69
C ASN A 2 6.36 24.41 1.79
N ASP A 3 6.90 23.79 2.83
CA ASP A 3 6.68 22.38 3.17
C ASP A 3 5.30 22.18 3.81
N ALA A 4 4.25 22.71 3.17
CA ALA A 4 2.89 22.46 3.62
C ALA A 4 2.57 20.98 3.38
N VAL A 5 2.51 20.21 4.45
CA VAL A 5 2.09 18.81 4.41
C VAL A 5 0.60 18.79 4.13
N ASP A 6 0.22 18.26 2.98
CA ASP A 6 -1.18 17.96 2.70
C ASP A 6 -1.57 16.70 3.48
N VAL A 7 -2.56 16.83 4.36
CA VAL A 7 -3.02 15.75 5.24
C VAL A 7 -4.45 15.38 4.86
N CYS A 8 -4.62 14.16 4.36
CA CYS A 8 -5.94 13.59 4.08
C CYS A 8 -6.36 12.65 5.22
N GLN A 9 -7.55 12.88 5.79
CA GLN A 9 -8.12 12.06 6.86
C GLN A 9 -9.45 11.46 6.41
N ILE A 10 -9.60 10.14 6.60
CA ILE A 10 -10.79 9.38 6.25
C ILE A 10 -11.19 8.54 7.46
N HIS A 11 -12.50 8.50 7.79
CA HIS A 11 -13.03 7.60 8.81
C HIS A 11 -13.51 6.29 8.18
N ILE A 12 -12.97 5.16 8.64
CA ILE A 12 -13.34 3.82 8.16
C ILE A 12 -14.07 3.09 9.28
N GLN A 13 -15.29 2.61 9.00
CA GLN A 13 -16.12 1.87 9.95
C GLN A 13 -15.70 0.38 10.02
N ALA A 14 -14.50 0.13 10.52
CA ALA A 14 -13.96 -1.22 10.76
C ALA A 14 -12.92 -1.16 11.88
N ASP A 15 -12.58 -2.32 12.48
CA ASP A 15 -11.47 -2.40 13.42
C ASP A 15 -10.11 -2.26 12.68
N VAL A 16 -9.08 -1.84 13.43
CA VAL A 16 -7.74 -1.57 12.88
C VAL A 16 -7.13 -2.80 12.21
N GLU A 17 -7.36 -3.99 12.74
CA GLU A 17 -6.78 -5.22 12.19
C GLU A 17 -7.38 -5.55 10.82
N THR A 18 -8.70 -5.40 10.68
CA THR A 18 -9.39 -5.54 9.39
C THR A 18 -8.86 -4.53 8.37
N VAL A 19 -8.75 -3.26 8.75
CA VAL A 19 -8.22 -2.22 7.86
C VAL A 19 -6.79 -2.55 7.41
N TRP A 20 -5.92 -2.92 8.36
CA TRP A 20 -4.54 -3.29 8.05
C TRP A 20 -4.47 -4.48 7.10
N LYS A 21 -5.18 -5.57 7.41
CA LYS A 21 -5.25 -6.77 6.55
C LYS A 21 -5.74 -6.45 5.14
N THR A 22 -6.70 -5.54 5.01
CA THR A 22 -7.20 -5.09 3.71
C THR A 22 -6.14 -4.30 2.94
N LEU A 23 -5.50 -3.32 3.58
CA LEU A 23 -4.47 -2.48 2.94
C LEU A 23 -3.22 -3.27 2.53
N THR A 24 -2.88 -4.31 3.29
CA THR A 24 -1.68 -5.13 3.05
C THR A 24 -1.98 -6.48 2.39
N LYS A 25 -3.20 -6.68 1.87
CA LYS A 25 -3.62 -7.96 1.29
C LYS A 25 -2.75 -8.32 0.08
N ARG A 26 -2.38 -9.59 -0.04
CA ARG A 26 -1.49 -10.12 -1.07
C ARG A 26 -2.24 -10.98 -2.06
N GLY A 27 -1.74 -11.03 -3.30
CA GLY A 27 -2.27 -11.89 -4.35
C GLY A 27 -3.61 -11.43 -4.96
N GLU A 28 -4.19 -10.35 -4.45
CA GLU A 28 -5.42 -9.77 -4.96
C GLU A 28 -5.22 -8.34 -5.43
N VAL A 29 -6.08 -7.91 -6.35
CA VAL A 29 -6.13 -6.54 -6.84
C VAL A 29 -6.64 -5.64 -5.74
N LEU A 30 -5.92 -4.55 -5.47
CA LEU A 30 -6.26 -3.51 -4.50
C LEU A 30 -6.78 -2.27 -5.26
N PRO A 31 -8.11 -2.04 -5.34
CA PRO A 31 -8.66 -0.94 -6.13
C PRO A 31 -8.18 0.45 -5.68
N PHE A 32 -7.92 0.59 -4.38
CA PHE A 32 -7.44 1.83 -3.75
C PHE A 32 -5.94 2.09 -3.98
N PHE A 33 -5.18 1.12 -4.50
CA PHE A 33 -3.79 1.30 -4.94
C PHE A 33 -3.66 1.22 -6.46
N PHE A 34 -4.54 1.93 -7.16
CA PHE A 34 -4.57 2.00 -8.63
C PHE A 34 -4.78 0.63 -9.30
N GLY A 35 -5.48 -0.30 -8.65
CA GLY A 35 -5.70 -1.64 -9.17
C GLY A 35 -4.44 -2.51 -9.23
N ASN A 36 -3.41 -2.18 -8.45
CA ASN A 36 -2.21 -3.00 -8.34
C ASN A 36 -2.40 -4.15 -7.35
N VAL A 37 -1.48 -5.11 -7.41
CA VAL A 37 -1.34 -6.25 -6.51
C VAL A 37 -0.09 -6.05 -5.66
N MET A 38 -0.19 -6.27 -4.36
CA MET A 38 0.95 -6.28 -3.45
C MET A 38 1.96 -7.35 -3.88
N HIS A 39 3.16 -6.93 -4.27
CA HIS A 39 4.24 -7.83 -4.65
C HIS A 39 5.27 -8.02 -3.53
N THR A 40 5.27 -7.12 -2.54
CA THR A 40 6.13 -7.21 -1.36
C THR A 40 5.81 -8.45 -0.53
N THR A 41 6.81 -9.30 -0.33
CA THR A 41 6.67 -10.60 0.37
C THR A 41 6.93 -10.50 1.87
N GLU A 42 7.59 -9.45 2.35
CA GLU A 42 7.86 -9.23 3.76
C GLU A 42 7.52 -7.80 4.15
N LEU A 43 6.69 -7.65 5.19
CA LEU A 43 6.40 -6.35 5.78
C LEU A 43 7.33 -6.18 6.98
N LYS A 44 8.61 -5.95 6.70
CA LYS A 44 9.65 -5.73 7.72
C LYS A 44 10.27 -4.36 7.51
N GLU A 45 10.69 -3.75 8.60
CA GLU A 45 11.46 -2.52 8.57
C GLU A 45 12.61 -2.61 7.55
N GLY A 46 12.68 -1.60 6.70
CA GLY A 46 13.69 -1.47 5.67
C GLY A 46 13.45 -2.27 4.39
N ALA A 47 12.46 -3.17 4.35
CA ALA A 47 12.13 -3.91 3.15
C ALA A 47 11.54 -3.01 2.05
N PRO A 48 11.74 -3.35 0.76
CA PRO A 48 11.17 -2.60 -0.35
C PRO A 48 9.66 -2.83 -0.44
N MET A 49 8.88 -1.75 -0.37
CA MET A 49 7.45 -1.74 -0.63
C MET A 49 7.23 -1.52 -2.12
N HIS A 50 6.53 -2.45 -2.77
CA HIS A 50 6.15 -2.30 -4.17
C HIS A 50 4.88 -3.08 -4.53
N MET A 51 4.07 -2.45 -5.38
CA MET A 51 2.87 -3.03 -5.95
C MET A 51 2.90 -2.95 -7.48
N ARG A 52 2.42 -4.01 -8.14
CA ARG A 52 2.51 -4.17 -9.60
C ARG A 52 1.15 -4.36 -10.22
N SER A 53 1.02 -4.08 -11.51
CA SER A 53 -0.20 -4.38 -12.26
C SER A 53 -0.51 -5.89 -12.18
N PRO A 54 -1.77 -6.31 -12.37
CA PRO A 54 -2.15 -7.73 -12.20
C PRO A 54 -1.35 -8.69 -13.09
N ASN A 55 -0.93 -8.24 -14.27
CA ASN A 55 -0.06 -8.99 -15.19
C ASN A 55 1.45 -8.84 -14.91
N GLY A 56 1.84 -8.13 -13.85
CA GLY A 56 3.23 -7.85 -13.47
C GLY A 56 3.98 -6.87 -14.38
N LYS A 57 3.38 -6.36 -15.46
CA LYS A 57 4.09 -5.55 -16.46
C LYS A 57 4.57 -4.20 -15.93
N TYR A 58 3.81 -3.56 -15.04
CA TYR A 58 4.11 -2.22 -14.52
C TYR A 58 4.21 -2.22 -13.00
N THR A 59 5.06 -1.36 -12.45
CA THR A 59 5.17 -1.12 -11.01
C THR A 59 4.59 0.26 -10.72
N GLY A 60 3.50 0.33 -9.96
CA GLY A 60 2.76 1.57 -9.72
C GLY A 60 2.98 2.19 -8.35
N VAL A 61 3.41 1.40 -7.36
CA VAL A 61 3.72 1.86 -6.01
C VAL A 61 5.13 1.40 -5.69
N VAL A 62 5.98 2.30 -5.19
CA VAL A 62 7.37 2.03 -4.80
C VAL A 62 7.69 2.83 -3.54
N GLY A 63 8.31 2.19 -2.56
CA GLY A 63 8.75 2.80 -1.30
C GLY A 63 9.59 1.88 -0.45
N LYS A 64 9.84 2.29 0.78
CA LYS A 64 10.55 1.52 1.81
C LYS A 64 9.68 1.46 3.05
N ILE A 65 9.60 0.29 3.68
CA ILE A 65 8.90 0.14 4.96
C ILE A 65 9.76 0.78 6.04
N LEU A 66 9.15 1.63 6.86
CA LEU A 66 9.84 2.42 7.88
C LEU A 66 9.79 1.77 9.27
N GLU A 67 8.71 1.05 9.58
CA GLU A 67 8.45 0.36 10.84
C GLU A 67 7.47 -0.80 10.62
#